data_AF-A0A397VIE3-F1
#
_entry.id   AF-A0A397VIE3-F1
#
_cell.length_a   1.000
_cell.length_b   1.000
_cell.length_c   1.000
_cell.angle_alpha   90.00
_cell.angle_beta   90.00
_cell.angle_gamma   90.00
#
_symmetry.space_group_name_H-M   'P 1'
#
loop_
_entity.id
_entity.type
_entity.pdbx_description
1 polymer ?
#
loop_
_entity_poly.entity_id
_entity_poly.type
_entity_poly.pdbx_seq_one_letter_code
_entity_poly.pdbx_strand_id
1 'polypeptide(L)'
;MSHCIFKPWIKQNMLNYLNDINEFVTPMRAQVLEFVTIRLEAKEKLCAKIHDRNFYVQCFFSEKCIQDFESETNWPITSIKGCFIIVKEFSFQFIKDSSLKSPGYDCFLNIEKFTYTYNFIDENVGYEVKDPSEDPEIKAALTKLPFSSHPGGGDGASTYLRG
;
A
#
# COMPACT_ATOMS: atom_id res chain seq x y z
N MET A 1 1.81 15.72 -29.20
CA MET A 1 1.76 14.55 -28.31
C MET A 1 1.73 15.07 -26.89
N SER A 2 0.60 14.96 -26.20
CA SER A 2 0.47 15.46 -24.83
C SER A 2 1.30 14.58 -23.92
N HIS A 3 2.41 15.12 -23.38
CA HIS A 3 3.18 14.45 -22.34
C HIS A 3 2.26 14.30 -21.12
N CYS A 4 1.74 13.08 -20.91
CA CYS A 4 0.96 12.77 -19.73
C CYS A 4 1.90 12.87 -18.53
N ILE A 5 1.86 14.00 -17.83
CA ILE A 5 2.72 14.28 -16.68
C ILE A 5 2.37 13.25 -15.61
N PHE A 6 3.35 12.42 -15.27
CA PHE A 6 3.27 11.47 -14.18
C PHE A 6 3.20 12.28 -12.88
N LYS A 7 1.99 12.44 -12.32
CA LYS A 7 1.78 13.17 -11.07
C LYS A 7 1.96 12.21 -9.89
N PRO A 8 2.93 12.45 -8.99
CA PRO A 8 3.05 11.70 -7.75
C PRO A 8 1.75 11.80 -6.94
N TRP A 9 1.32 10.69 -6.35
CA TRP A 9 0.01 10.54 -5.74
C TRP A 9 0.03 9.72 -4.43
N ILE A 10 1.04 8.89 -4.18
CA ILE A 10 1.09 7.96 -3.05
C ILE A 10 1.02 8.72 -1.73
N LYS A 11 1.89 9.72 -1.53
CA LYS A 11 1.90 10.54 -0.31
C LYS A 11 0.55 11.21 -0.05
N GLN A 12 -0.01 11.90 -1.05
CA GLN A 12 -1.27 12.63 -0.86
C GLN A 12 -2.43 11.69 -0.55
N ASN A 13 -2.56 10.57 -1.26
CA ASN A 13 -3.66 9.63 -1.03
C ASN A 13 -3.50 8.92 0.32
N MET A 14 -2.28 8.61 0.73
CA MET A 14 -2.01 8.04 2.05
C MET A 14 -2.36 9.03 3.18
N LEU A 15 -2.00 10.31 3.04
CA LEU A 15 -2.37 11.36 3.99
C LEU A 15 -3.89 11.59 4.02
N ASN A 16 -4.57 11.60 2.87
CA ASN A 16 -6.02 11.71 2.81
C ASN A 16 -6.68 10.56 3.57
N TYR A 17 -6.22 9.33 3.33
CA TYR A 17 -6.73 8.15 4.02
C TYR A 17 -6.50 8.22 5.55
N LEU A 18 -5.28 8.57 5.97
CA LEU A 18 -4.94 8.67 7.40
C LEU A 18 -5.71 9.76 8.15
N ASN A 19 -6.16 10.80 7.44
CA ASN A 19 -6.92 11.91 8.02
C ASN A 19 -8.44 11.80 7.76
N ASP A 20 -8.92 10.64 7.28
CA ASP A 20 -10.33 10.40 6.94
C ASP A 20 -10.92 11.45 5.98
N ILE A 21 -10.09 11.90 5.03
CA ILE A 21 -10.47 12.86 4.00
C ILE A 21 -10.99 12.08 2.79
N ASN A 22 -12.31 12.13 2.59
CA ASN A 22 -12.97 11.49 1.47
C ASN A 22 -12.90 12.37 0.20
N GLU A 23 -11.81 12.26 -0.54
CA GLU A 23 -11.66 12.89 -1.86
C GLU A 23 -12.02 11.91 -2.98
N PHE A 24 -12.55 12.44 -4.09
CA PHE A 24 -12.75 11.64 -5.29
C PHE A 24 -11.40 11.18 -5.85
N VAL A 25 -11.17 9.87 -5.81
CA VAL A 25 -9.94 9.25 -6.30
C VAL A 25 -10.02 9.07 -7.81
N THR A 26 -9.24 9.86 -8.55
CA THR A 26 -9.05 9.66 -9.99
C THR A 26 -8.13 8.48 -10.26
N PRO A 27 -8.22 7.81 -11.42
CA PRO A 27 -7.26 6.77 -11.79
C PRO A 27 -5.81 7.26 -11.72
N MET A 28 -4.96 6.51 -11.02
CA MET A 28 -3.58 6.91 -10.72
C MET A 28 -2.59 6.03 -11.44
N ARG A 29 -1.58 6.64 -12.07
CA ARG A 29 -0.53 5.89 -12.76
C ARG A 29 0.59 5.53 -11.78
N ALA A 30 1.06 4.29 -11.85
CA ALA A 30 2.22 3.80 -11.13
C ALA A 30 3.05 2.88 -12.03
N GLN A 31 4.26 2.54 -11.62
CA GLN A 31 5.07 1.52 -12.27
C GLN A 31 5.40 0.40 -11.28
N VAL A 32 5.41 -0.83 -11.78
CA VAL A 32 5.72 -2.02 -10.97
C VAL A 32 7.22 -2.23 -10.94
N LEU A 33 7.84 -2.13 -9.76
CA LEU A 33 9.28 -2.34 -9.58
C LEU A 33 9.61 -3.83 -9.53
N GLU A 34 8.93 -4.55 -8.65
CA GLU A 34 9.23 -5.95 -8.35
C GLU A 34 8.05 -6.63 -7.67
N PHE A 35 8.11 -7.96 -7.64
CA PHE A 35 7.24 -8.80 -6.84
C PHE A 35 8.05 -9.44 -5.73
N VAL A 36 7.52 -9.40 -4.52
CA VAL A 36 8.12 -9.94 -3.31
C VAL A 36 7.11 -10.82 -2.59
N THR A 37 7.56 -11.94 -2.04
CA THR A 37 6.72 -12.77 -1.17
C THR A 37 6.91 -12.28 0.26
N ILE A 38 5.82 -11.87 0.91
CA ILE A 38 5.85 -11.46 2.31
C ILE A 38 5.03 -12.44 3.17
N ARG A 39 5.41 -12.56 4.44
CA ARG A 39 4.70 -13.41 5.39
C ARG A 39 3.80 -12.56 6.27
N LEU A 40 2.49 -12.62 6.03
CA LEU A 40 1.48 -11.97 6.85
C LEU A 40 0.70 -13.04 7.62
N GLU A 41 0.62 -12.91 8.95
CA GLU A 41 -0.18 -13.81 9.80
C GLU A 41 0.12 -15.30 9.55
N ALA A 42 1.41 -15.62 9.40
CA ALA A 42 1.94 -16.94 9.07
C ALA A 42 1.59 -17.50 7.67
N LYS A 43 0.92 -16.74 6.80
CA LYS A 43 0.68 -17.08 5.39
C LYS A 43 1.62 -16.30 4.48
N GLU A 44 2.16 -16.97 3.47
CA GLU A 44 2.89 -16.30 2.40
C GLU A 44 1.89 -15.67 1.42
N LYS A 45 2.12 -14.40 1.09
CA LYS A 45 1.35 -13.67 0.08
C LYS A 45 2.29 -13.01 -0.91
N LEU A 46 1.95 -13.12 -2.19
CA LEU A 46 2.62 -12.38 -3.25
C LEU A 46 2.22 -10.91 -3.15
N CYS A 47 3.20 -10.03 -3.02
CA CYS A 47 3.07 -8.60 -2.96
C CYS A 47 3.85 -7.99 -4.14
N ALA A 48 3.39 -6.85 -4.66
CA ALA A 48 4.14 -6.07 -5.61
C ALA A 48 4.60 -4.76 -4.97
N LYS A 49 5.78 -4.29 -5.36
CA LYS A 49 6.25 -2.95 -5.02
C LYS A 49 5.99 -2.04 -6.22
N ILE A 50 5.20 -1.00 -6.03
CA ILE A 50 4.92 -0.01 -7.07
C ILE A 50 5.42 1.37 -6.65
N HIS A 51 5.67 2.27 -7.61
CA HIS A 51 6.09 3.62 -7.30
C HIS A 51 5.42 4.69 -8.17
N ASP A 52 5.38 5.90 -7.63
CA ASP A 52 4.91 7.12 -8.28
C ASP A 52 6.05 8.11 -8.59
N ARG A 53 7.29 7.60 -8.72
CA ARG A 53 8.59 8.29 -8.88
C ARG A 53 9.12 8.98 -7.63
N ASN A 54 8.26 9.36 -6.68
CA ASN A 54 8.70 9.99 -5.44
C ASN A 54 8.76 8.96 -4.30
N PHE A 55 7.71 8.16 -4.20
CA PHE A 55 7.54 7.17 -3.16
C PHE A 55 7.26 5.80 -3.78
N TYR A 56 7.62 4.75 -3.05
CA TYR A 56 7.11 3.42 -3.32
C TYR A 56 6.04 3.02 -2.31
N VAL A 57 5.22 2.05 -2.67
CA VAL A 57 4.30 1.38 -1.74
C VAL A 57 4.20 -0.10 -2.09
N GLN A 58 4.06 -0.93 -1.06
CA GLN A 58 3.76 -2.35 -1.22
C GLN A 58 2.27 -2.51 -1.49
N CYS A 59 1.90 -3.38 -2.43
CA CYS A 59 0.52 -3.58 -2.82
C CYS A 59 0.15 -5.03 -3.03
N PHE A 60 -1.12 -5.34 -2.84
CA PHE A 60 -1.75 -6.60 -3.20
C PHE A 60 -2.70 -6.38 -4.35
N PHE A 61 -2.62 -7.25 -5.34
CA PHE A 61 -3.67 -7.38 -6.35
C PHE A 61 -4.75 -8.29 -5.80
N SER A 62 -6.01 -7.87 -5.84
CA SER A 62 -7.14 -8.73 -5.50
C SER A 62 -7.18 -9.99 -6.36
N GLU A 63 -7.67 -11.11 -5.83
CA GLU A 63 -7.79 -12.36 -6.60
C GLU A 63 -8.56 -12.16 -7.90
N LYS A 64 -9.60 -11.33 -7.86
CA LYS A 64 -10.40 -10.97 -9.02
C LYS A 64 -9.57 -10.25 -10.09
N CYS A 65 -8.80 -9.23 -9.72
CA CYS A 65 -8.04 -8.49 -10.72
C CYS A 65 -6.87 -9.30 -11.29
N ILE A 66 -6.31 -10.23 -10.51
CA ILE A 66 -5.37 -11.23 -11.02
C ILE A 66 -6.05 -12.12 -12.07
N GLN A 67 -7.20 -12.71 -11.74
CA GLN A 67 -7.95 -13.58 -12.66
C GLN A 67 -8.35 -12.85 -13.95
N ASP A 68 -8.83 -11.61 -13.84
CA ASP A 68 -9.19 -10.78 -14.99
C ASP A 68 -7.98 -10.57 -15.91
N PHE A 69 -6.81 -10.21 -15.35
CA PHE A 69 -5.57 -10.02 -16.12
C PHE A 69 -5.08 -11.33 -16.78
N GLU A 70 -5.00 -12.41 -16.00
CA GLU A 70 -4.43 -13.67 -16.48
C GLU A 70 -5.32 -14.32 -17.55
N SER A 71 -6.64 -14.16 -17.45
CA SER A 71 -7.58 -14.64 -18.47
C SER A 71 -7.55 -13.81 -19.76
N GLU A 72 -7.33 -12.50 -19.67
CA GLU A 72 -7.22 -11.62 -20.84
C GLU A 72 -5.90 -11.83 -21.59
N THR A 73 -4.79 -12.03 -20.87
CA THR A 73 -3.44 -12.03 -21.43
C THR A 73 -2.83 -13.41 -21.65
N ASN A 74 -3.33 -14.43 -20.95
CA ASN A 74 -2.70 -15.74 -20.78
C ASN A 74 -1.30 -15.69 -20.13
N TRP A 75 -0.94 -14.59 -19.46
CA TRP A 75 0.35 -14.43 -18.77
C TRP A 75 0.12 -14.30 -17.25
N PRO A 76 1.05 -14.77 -16.41
CA PRO A 76 0.92 -14.62 -14.95
C PRO A 76 1.02 -13.15 -14.55
N ILE A 77 0.36 -12.76 -13.45
CA ILE A 77 0.41 -11.37 -12.96
C ILE A 77 1.84 -10.84 -12.78
N THR A 78 2.80 -11.70 -12.42
CA THR A 78 4.21 -11.32 -12.24
C THR A 78 4.89 -10.79 -13.51
N SER A 79 4.32 -11.07 -14.69
CA SER A 79 4.81 -10.59 -15.99
C SER A 79 4.68 -9.08 -16.17
N ILE A 80 3.91 -8.36 -15.35
CA ILE A 80 3.79 -6.88 -15.43
C ILE A 80 4.94 -6.14 -14.73
N LYS A 81 5.96 -6.85 -14.23
CA LYS A 81 7.17 -6.22 -13.69
C LYS A 81 7.77 -5.26 -14.73
N GLY A 82 8.06 -4.03 -14.30
CA GLY A 82 8.57 -2.95 -15.17
C GLY A 82 7.50 -2.21 -15.96
N CYS A 83 6.26 -2.72 -16.04
CA CYS A 83 5.17 -2.07 -16.75
C CYS A 83 4.58 -0.90 -15.94
N PHE A 84 4.05 0.09 -16.66
CA PHE A 84 3.12 1.03 -16.05
C PHE A 84 1.73 0.41 -15.89
N ILE A 85 1.15 0.69 -14.73
CA ILE A 85 -0.25 0.40 -14.42
C ILE A 85 -1.01 1.71 -14.18
N ILE A 86 -2.30 1.67 -14.42
CA ILE A 86 -3.27 2.69 -14.01
C ILE A 86 -4.17 2.02 -12.98
N VAL A 87 -3.98 2.37 -11.72
CA VAL A 87 -4.79 1.92 -10.59
C VAL A 87 -6.11 2.69 -10.61
N LYS A 88 -7.24 1.97 -10.65
CA LYS A 88 -8.58 2.55 -10.79
C LYS A 88 -9.38 2.47 -9.49
N GLU A 89 -9.29 1.36 -8.79
CA GLU A 89 -10.00 1.12 -7.53
C GLU A 89 -8.98 0.52 -6.54
N PHE A 90 -8.82 1.16 -5.38
CA PHE A 90 -7.87 0.73 -4.35
C PHE A 90 -8.29 1.17 -2.94
N SER A 91 -7.66 0.57 -1.94
CA SER A 91 -7.73 1.00 -0.54
C SER A 91 -6.37 0.86 0.14
N PHE A 92 -6.14 1.62 1.22
CA PHE A 92 -4.96 1.42 2.06
C PHE A 92 -5.28 0.50 3.24
N GLN A 93 -4.33 -0.35 3.59
CA GLN A 93 -4.35 -1.20 4.76
C GLN A 93 -3.11 -0.91 5.60
N PHE A 94 -3.32 -0.59 6.87
CA PHE A 94 -2.24 -0.34 7.83
C PHE A 94 -2.16 -1.52 8.79
N ILE A 95 -1.05 -2.25 8.76
CA ILE A 95 -0.81 -3.39 9.64
C ILE A 95 0.19 -2.96 10.68
N LYS A 96 -0.15 -3.12 11.96
CA LYS A 96 0.77 -2.82 13.06
C LYS A 96 1.92 -3.83 13.00
N ASP A 97 3.13 -3.35 12.82
CA ASP A 97 4.31 -4.20 12.94
C ASP A 97 4.52 -4.55 14.42
N SER A 98 4.34 -5.84 14.72
CA SER A 98 4.51 -6.39 16.07
C SER A 98 5.98 -6.68 16.41
N SER A 99 6.88 -6.60 15.43
CA SER A 99 8.32 -6.83 15.60
C SER A 99 9.09 -5.57 15.98
N LEU A 100 8.53 -4.38 15.74
CA LEU A 100 9.14 -3.10 16.11
C LEU A 100 8.78 -2.67 17.53
N LYS A 101 9.78 -2.19 18.27
CA LYS A 101 9.62 -1.62 19.63
C LYS A 101 8.93 -0.24 19.63
N SER A 102 8.82 0.41 18.48
CA SER A 102 7.99 1.60 18.24
C SER A 102 6.73 1.19 17.48
N PRO A 103 5.62 1.95 17.53
CA PRO A 103 4.46 1.68 16.68
C PRO A 103 4.80 1.95 15.21
N GLY A 104 5.50 1.01 14.58
CA GLY A 104 5.63 0.94 13.14
C GLY A 104 4.34 0.38 12.58
N TYR A 105 3.80 1.02 11.55
CA TYR A 105 2.73 0.46 10.75
C TYR A 105 3.32 0.19 9.37
N ASP A 106 3.15 -1.04 8.89
CA ASP A 106 3.35 -1.36 7.50
C ASP A 106 2.12 -0.88 6.72
N CYS A 107 2.36 -0.14 5.64
CA CYS A 107 1.31 0.37 4.77
C CYS A 107 1.26 -0.44 3.49
N PHE A 108 0.12 -1.07 3.24
CA PHE A 108 -0.17 -1.81 2.02
C PHE A 108 -1.28 -1.12 1.23
N LEU A 109 -1.20 -1.22 -0.09
CA LEU A 109 -2.24 -0.80 -1.01
C LEU A 109 -2.97 -2.05 -1.55
N ASN A 110 -4.26 -2.17 -1.33
CA ASN A 110 -5.07 -3.21 -1.96
C ASN A 110 -5.62 -2.66 -3.28
N ILE A 111 -5.21 -3.25 -4.40
CA ILE A 111 -5.66 -2.89 -5.74
C ILE A 111 -6.80 -3.83 -6.13
N GLU A 112 -7.98 -3.25 -6.29
CA GLU A 112 -9.19 -3.97 -6.70
C GLU A 112 -9.37 -3.97 -8.22
N LYS A 113 -8.85 -2.93 -8.88
CA LYS A 113 -8.94 -2.78 -10.32
C LYS A 113 -7.80 -1.95 -10.88
N PHE A 114 -7.22 -2.43 -11.97
CA PHE A 114 -6.19 -1.71 -12.70
C PHE A 114 -6.31 -1.95 -14.21
N THR A 115 -5.56 -1.17 -14.97
CA THR A 115 -5.18 -1.50 -16.35
C THR A 115 -3.68 -1.36 -16.49
N TYR A 116 -3.08 -2.01 -17.46
CA TYR A 116 -1.64 -1.98 -17.66
C TYR A 116 -1.31 -1.50 -19.07
N THR A 117 -0.05 -1.10 -19.27
CA THR A 117 0.49 -0.80 -20.60
C THR A 117 1.63 -1.75 -20.88
N TYR A 118 1.75 -2.21 -22.13
CA TYR A 118 2.88 -3.04 -22.59
C TYR A 118 4.19 -2.27 -22.76
N ASN A 119 4.22 -1.00 -22.33
CA ASN A 119 5.44 -0.21 -22.33
C ASN A 119 6.31 -0.69 -21.17
N PHE A 120 7.11 -1.72 -21.45
CA PHE A 120 8.25 -2.10 -20.62
C PHE A 120 9.25 -0.97 -20.72
N ILE A 121 9.33 -0.17 -19.66
CA ILE A 121 10.42 0.76 -19.52
C ILE A 121 11.27 0.19 -18.40
N ASP A 122 12.41 -0.39 -18.76
CA ASP A 122 13.46 -0.78 -17.82
C ASP A 122 14.18 0.47 -17.30
N GLU A 123 13.39 1.41 -16.77
CA GLU A 123 13.87 2.64 -16.14
C GLU A 123 14.00 2.39 -14.64
N ASN A 124 14.89 1.47 -14.27
CA ASN A 124 15.71 1.66 -13.07
C ASN A 124 16.67 2.86 -13.24
N VAL A 125 16.27 3.90 -13.97
CA VAL A 125 17.05 5.12 -14.21
C VAL A 125 17.01 5.93 -12.93
N GLY A 126 17.86 5.57 -11.97
CA GLY A 126 18.37 6.44 -10.90
C GLY A 126 17.35 7.13 -9.99
N TYR A 127 16.07 6.76 -10.00
CA TYR A 127 15.09 7.34 -9.09
C TYR A 127 15.28 6.73 -7.70
N GLU A 128 15.83 7.51 -6.77
CA GLU A 128 15.77 7.22 -5.34
C GLU A 128 14.32 7.39 -4.85
N VAL A 129 13.51 6.35 -5.08
CA VAL A 129 12.14 6.26 -4.53
C VAL A 129 12.21 6.05 -3.02
N LYS A 130 11.52 6.92 -2.29
CA LYS A 130 11.56 6.95 -0.83
C LYS A 130 10.51 6.05 -0.22
N ASP A 131 10.79 5.56 0.98
CA ASP A 131 9.78 4.92 1.82
C ASP A 131 8.84 6.00 2.40
N PRO A 132 7.50 5.89 2.25
CA PRO A 132 6.56 6.84 2.83
C PRO A 132 6.71 7.03 4.35
N SER A 133 7.16 6.00 5.08
CA SER A 133 7.34 6.07 6.54
C SER A 133 8.46 7.01 6.99
N GLU A 134 9.39 7.36 6.09
CA GLU A 134 10.45 8.34 6.34
C GLU A 134 9.96 9.79 6.18
N ASP A 135 8.79 10.01 5.57
CA ASP A 135 8.22 11.34 5.40
C ASP A 135 7.65 11.86 6.74
N PRO A 136 8.06 13.07 7.20
CA PRO A 136 7.63 13.60 8.49
C PRO A 136 6.11 13.77 8.63
N GLU A 137 5.40 14.11 7.56
CA GLU A 137 3.94 14.32 7.62
C GLU A 137 3.21 12.99 7.74
N ILE A 138 3.66 11.98 6.98
CA ILE A 138 3.10 10.62 7.06
C ILE A 138 3.38 10.02 8.43
N LYS A 139 4.62 10.15 8.93
CA LYS A 139 5.00 9.71 10.28
C LYS A 139 4.15 10.37 11.36
N ALA A 140 3.89 11.68 11.25
CA ALA A 140 3.04 12.41 12.18
C ALA A 140 1.54 12.03 12.07
N ALA A 141 1.09 11.56 10.91
CA ALA A 141 -0.27 11.06 10.73
C ALA A 141 -0.43 9.63 11.30
N LEU A 142 0.56 8.76 11.08
CA LEU A 142 0.58 7.39 11.61
C LEU A 142 0.55 7.34 13.15
N THR A 143 1.19 8.30 13.83
CA THR A 143 1.16 8.37 15.32
C THR A 143 -0.21 8.75 15.88
N LYS A 144 -1.11 9.29 15.06
CA LYS A 144 -2.49 9.64 15.46
C LYS A 144 -3.46 8.46 15.31
N LEU A 145 -3.08 7.39 14.62
CA LEU A 145 -3.93 6.20 14.52
C LEU A 145 -4.22 5.67 15.92
N PRO A 146 -5.48 5.35 16.24
CA PRO A 146 -5.85 4.94 17.59
C PRO A 146 -5.03 3.69 17.96
N PHE A 147 -4.19 3.84 18.98
CA PHE A 147 -3.61 2.69 19.65
C PHE A 147 -4.77 1.88 20.20
N SER A 148 -5.05 0.70 19.63
CA SER A 148 -5.72 -0.32 20.44
C SER A 148 -4.70 -0.76 21.49
N SER A 149 -4.61 0.04 22.56
CA SER A 149 -4.13 -0.45 23.84
C SER A 149 -5.08 -1.58 24.20
N HIS A 150 -4.63 -2.83 24.10
CA HIS A 150 -5.36 -3.91 24.76
C HIS A 150 -5.54 -3.51 26.22
N PRO A 151 -6.76 -3.54 26.78
CA PRO A 151 -6.96 -3.41 28.21
C PRO A 151 -6.50 -4.73 28.83
N GLY A 152 -5.23 -4.82 29.21
CA GLY A 152 -4.67 -6.07 29.70
C GLY A 152 -3.28 -5.86 30.27
N GLY A 153 -3.20 -5.16 31.39
CA GLY A 153 -1.93 -4.89 32.07
C GLY A 153 -2.13 -4.03 33.31
N GLY A 154 -2.81 -4.57 34.30
CA GLY A 154 -3.01 -3.94 35.61
C GLY A 154 -3.59 -4.96 36.58
N ASP A 155 -2.71 -5.72 37.21
CA ASP A 155 -3.04 -6.59 38.34
C ASP A 155 -3.73 -5.80 39.46
N GLY A 156 -4.76 -6.42 40.05
CA GLY A 156 -5.02 -6.32 41.49
C GLY A 156 -5.87 -5.15 41.97
N ALA A 157 -7.19 -5.23 41.78
CA ALA A 157 -8.14 -4.84 42.82
C ALA A 157 -9.47 -5.57 42.64
N SER A 158 -9.63 -6.64 43.41
CA SER A 158 -10.92 -7.14 43.86
C SER A 158 -11.80 -5.98 44.34
N THR A 159 -13.04 -5.87 43.85
CA THR A 159 -14.23 -5.73 44.72
C THR A 159 -15.53 -5.86 43.94
N TYR A 160 -16.45 -6.57 44.57
CA TYR A 160 -17.82 -6.86 44.18
C TYR A 160 -18.70 -5.61 44.03
N LEU A 161 -19.86 -5.82 43.36
CA LEU A 161 -21.22 -5.25 43.55
C LEU A 161 -21.78 -4.82 42.17
N ARG A 162 -22.68 -5.58 41.54
CA ARG A 162 -24.13 -5.71 41.81
C ARG A 162 -24.83 -4.36 42.09
N GLY A 163 -25.63 -3.93 41.12
CA GLY A 163 -26.68 -2.92 41.17
C GLY A 163 -27.57 -3.13 39.96
#